data_AF-A0A251VER0-F1
#
_entry.id   AF-A0A251VER0-F1
#
_cell.length_a   1.000
_cell.length_b   1.000
_cell.length_c   1.000
_cell.angle_alpha   90.00
_cell.angle_beta   90.00
_cell.angle_gamma   90.00
#
_symmetry.space_group_name_H-M   'P 1'
#
loop_
_entity.id
_entity.type
_entity.pdbx_description
1 polymer ?
#
loop_
_entity_poly.entity_id
_entity_poly.type
_entity_poly.pdbx_seq_one_letter_code
_entity_poly.pdbx_strand_id
1 'polypeptide(L)'
;MGVLLGYICRDPIVWVSIHRYHHQYVDSEKDPHSPIFGFWFSHMGWLFDSGYILEKYQEHKNVDDLKKQAFYRFIKMTYTLHLFVFTALVYVFGGFTYLVWVVGVSTTLLYQCTFLVNSVCHIWGNQAWNNGDLSKNNWWVALVTFGEGWHNNHHVFEYSARYRVEWWQIDVGWYTIRFLEVVGLATNVKLPTEAHKLKKSVASLNKFK
;
A
#
# COMPACT_ATOMS: atom_id res chain seq x y z
N MET A 1 1.73 6.14 4.46
CA MET A 1 3.02 6.71 4.02
C MET A 1 2.97 7.47 2.69
N GLY A 2 1.91 7.32 1.87
CA GLY A 2 1.86 7.91 0.52
C GLY A 2 1.53 9.40 0.37
N VAL A 3 1.39 10.19 1.45
CA VAL A 3 0.89 11.58 1.34
C VAL A 3 1.98 12.62 1.17
N LEU A 4 3.23 12.31 1.53
CA LEU A 4 4.28 13.34 1.65
C LEU A 4 5.44 13.26 0.65
N LEU A 5 5.58 12.18 -0.14
CA LEU A 5 6.81 11.98 -0.95
C LEU A 5 6.61 11.32 -2.32
N GLY A 6 5.42 11.42 -2.93
CA GLY A 6 5.13 10.67 -4.16
C GLY A 6 4.59 11.48 -5.34
N TYR A 7 5.45 12.16 -6.13
CA TYR A 7 5.15 12.75 -7.46
C TYR A 7 4.20 11.96 -8.41
N ILE A 8 4.06 10.64 -8.24
CA ILE A 8 3.31 9.67 -9.06
C ILE A 8 2.14 9.06 -8.26
N CYS A 9 2.21 8.98 -6.93
CA CYS A 9 1.14 8.37 -6.10
C CYS A 9 -0.13 9.22 -5.97
N ARG A 10 -0.16 10.45 -6.54
CA ARG A 10 -1.30 11.37 -6.51
C ARG A 10 -1.81 11.58 -5.08
N ASP A 11 -3.03 12.10 -4.95
CA ASP A 11 -3.66 12.33 -3.66
C ASP A 11 -4.20 11.01 -3.04
N PRO A 12 -4.44 10.96 -1.71
CA PRO A 12 -4.87 9.76 -1.01
C PRO A 12 -6.15 9.12 -1.56
N ILE A 13 -7.06 9.90 -2.16
CA ILE A 13 -8.31 9.36 -2.72
C ILE A 13 -8.00 8.45 -3.91
N VAL A 14 -7.06 8.86 -4.76
CA VAL A 14 -6.65 8.05 -5.92
C VAL A 14 -5.91 6.81 -5.46
N TRP A 15 -4.96 6.95 -4.53
CA TRP A 15 -4.18 5.82 -4.03
C TRP A 15 -5.06 4.75 -3.39
N VAL A 16 -5.99 5.15 -2.52
CA VAL A 16 -6.94 4.21 -1.89
C VAL A 16 -7.88 3.59 -2.92
N SER A 17 -8.28 4.33 -3.96
CA SER A 17 -9.12 3.81 -5.05
C SER A 17 -8.41 2.69 -5.82
N ILE A 18 -7.14 2.88 -6.18
CA ILE A 18 -6.27 1.87 -6.80
C ILE A 18 -6.16 0.65 -5.89
N HIS A 19 -5.82 0.86 -4.62
CA HIS A 19 -5.60 -0.22 -3.67
C HIS A 19 -6.86 -1.06 -3.42
N ARG A 20 -8.03 -0.41 -3.29
CA ARG A 20 -9.32 -1.11 -3.15
C ARG A 20 -9.66 -1.94 -4.41
N TYR A 21 -9.34 -1.43 -5.59
CA TYR A 21 -9.54 -2.19 -6.83
C TYR A 21 -8.59 -3.38 -6.94
N HIS A 22 -7.33 -3.22 -6.52
CA HIS A 22 -6.37 -4.32 -6.41
C HIS A 22 -6.94 -5.44 -5.51
N HIS A 23 -7.36 -5.13 -4.28
CA HIS A 23 -7.95 -6.15 -3.40
C HIS A 23 -9.24 -6.78 -3.95
N GLN A 24 -10.11 -5.99 -4.58
CA GLN A 24 -11.37 -6.49 -5.14
C GLN A 24 -11.16 -7.45 -6.32
N TYR A 25 -10.11 -7.23 -7.11
CA TYR A 25 -9.84 -7.95 -8.36
C TYR A 25 -8.47 -8.62 -8.38
N VAL A 26 -7.92 -8.91 -7.20
CA VAL A 26 -6.54 -9.37 -7.00
C VAL A 26 -6.13 -10.46 -7.98
N ASP A 27 -4.95 -10.31 -8.58
CA ASP A 27 -4.34 -11.27 -9.52
C ASP A 27 -5.24 -11.67 -10.69
N SER A 28 -6.11 -10.76 -11.14
CA SER A 28 -6.91 -10.92 -12.36
C SER A 28 -6.52 -9.88 -13.40
N GLU A 29 -7.04 -10.01 -14.62
CA GLU A 29 -6.91 -8.96 -15.65
C GLU A 29 -7.50 -7.62 -15.20
N LYS A 30 -8.35 -7.65 -14.16
CA LYS A 30 -8.95 -6.46 -13.58
C LYS A 30 -8.11 -5.81 -12.47
N ASP A 31 -7.02 -6.44 -12.04
CA ASP A 31 -6.08 -5.85 -11.09
C ASP A 31 -5.15 -4.85 -11.81
N PRO A 32 -5.07 -3.59 -11.35
CA PRO A 32 -4.23 -2.58 -11.97
C PRO A 32 -2.75 -2.88 -12.12
N HIS A 33 -2.19 -3.64 -11.20
CA HIS A 33 -0.77 -4.01 -11.20
C HIS A 33 -0.64 -5.52 -11.08
N SER A 34 -1.53 -6.22 -11.79
CA SER A 34 -1.63 -7.67 -11.72
C SER A 34 -0.30 -8.36 -12.02
N PRO A 35 0.18 -9.25 -11.14
CA PRO A 35 1.40 -10.02 -11.36
C PRO A 35 1.24 -11.06 -12.48
N ILE A 36 0.02 -11.36 -12.93
CA ILE A 36 -0.23 -12.31 -14.03
C ILE A 36 0.32 -11.81 -15.37
N PHE A 37 0.49 -10.49 -15.52
CA PHE A 37 1.14 -9.87 -16.67
C PHE A 37 2.68 -9.84 -16.53
N GLY A 38 3.22 -10.42 -15.46
CA GLY A 38 4.64 -10.57 -15.22
C GLY A 38 5.22 -9.62 -14.16
N PHE A 39 6.44 -9.94 -13.74
CA PHE A 39 7.16 -9.18 -12.71
C PHE A 39 7.33 -7.70 -13.07
N TRP A 40 7.81 -7.39 -14.28
CA TRP A 40 8.09 -6.01 -14.67
C TRP A 40 6.83 -5.18 -14.84
N PHE A 41 5.73 -5.80 -15.27
CA PHE A 41 4.43 -5.14 -15.34
C PHE A 41 3.92 -4.74 -13.96
N SER A 42 3.81 -5.71 -13.03
CA SER A 42 3.36 -5.46 -11.65
C SER A 42 4.29 -4.52 -10.87
N HIS A 43 5.58 -4.54 -11.16
CA HIS A 43 6.55 -3.66 -10.53
C HIS A 43 6.39 -2.21 -11.01
N MET A 44 6.48 -1.94 -12.32
CA MET A 44 6.43 -0.56 -12.83
C MET A 44 5.74 -0.38 -14.18
N GLY A 45 5.60 -1.45 -14.97
CA GLY A 45 5.02 -1.37 -16.30
C GLY A 45 3.59 -0.84 -16.32
N TRP A 46 2.82 -1.16 -15.27
CA TRP A 46 1.44 -0.68 -15.09
C TRP A 46 1.33 0.85 -15.11
N LEU A 47 2.34 1.60 -14.66
CA LEU A 47 2.34 3.06 -14.64
C LEU A 47 2.28 3.68 -16.04
N PHE A 48 2.78 2.95 -17.04
CA PHE A 48 2.83 3.42 -18.43
C PHE A 48 1.56 3.07 -19.21
N ASP A 49 0.69 2.22 -18.64
CA ASP A 49 -0.62 1.90 -19.22
C ASP A 49 -1.68 2.93 -18.82
N SER A 50 -1.46 4.16 -19.31
CA SER A 50 -2.33 5.30 -19.01
C SER A 50 -3.77 5.09 -19.49
N GLY A 51 -4.01 4.28 -20.53
CA GLY A 51 -5.34 3.98 -21.05
C GLY A 51 -6.15 3.14 -20.06
N TYR A 52 -5.57 2.03 -19.59
CA TYR A 52 -6.17 1.17 -18.57
C TYR A 52 -6.39 1.92 -17.25
N ILE A 53 -5.44 2.77 -16.86
CA ILE A 53 -5.56 3.62 -15.66
C ILE A 53 -6.55 4.77 -15.83
N LEU A 54 -6.84 5.26 -17.04
CA LEU A 54 -7.84 6.31 -17.19
C LEU A 54 -9.26 5.72 -17.24
N GLU A 55 -9.45 4.70 -18.07
CA GLU A 55 -10.76 4.09 -18.34
C GLU A 55 -11.40 3.52 -17.07
N LYS A 56 -10.60 2.88 -16.22
CA LYS A 56 -11.10 2.17 -15.05
C LYS A 56 -11.25 3.02 -13.79
N TYR A 57 -10.56 4.16 -13.74
CA TYR A 57 -10.46 4.99 -12.54
C TYR A 57 -11.30 6.26 -12.57
N GLN A 58 -11.80 6.65 -13.75
CA GLN A 58 -12.54 7.92 -13.92
C GLN A 58 -13.70 8.08 -12.95
N GLU A 59 -14.33 6.99 -12.50
CA GLU A 59 -15.51 7.11 -11.65
C GLU A 59 -15.18 7.20 -10.15
N HIS A 60 -14.02 6.71 -9.69
CA HIS A 60 -13.62 6.62 -8.27
C HIS A 60 -14.76 6.26 -7.31
N LYS A 61 -15.71 5.40 -7.75
CA LYS A 61 -16.94 5.11 -6.98
C LYS A 61 -16.65 4.34 -5.70
N ASN A 62 -15.52 3.65 -5.64
CA ASN A 62 -15.10 2.85 -4.50
C ASN A 62 -14.47 3.67 -3.35
N VAL A 63 -14.50 5.01 -3.37
CA VAL A 63 -13.89 5.89 -2.35
C VAL A 63 -14.77 7.07 -1.94
N ASP A 64 -16.10 6.94 -2.07
CA ASP A 64 -17.04 8.00 -1.70
C ASP A 64 -17.02 8.34 -0.19
N ASP A 65 -16.62 7.39 0.66
CA ASP A 65 -16.35 7.60 2.08
C ASP A 65 -15.20 8.59 2.33
N LEU A 66 -14.15 8.58 1.49
CA LEU A 66 -13.06 9.56 1.57
C LEU A 66 -13.47 10.91 0.99
N LYS A 67 -14.19 10.92 -0.14
CA LYS A 67 -14.64 12.17 -0.80
C LYS A 67 -15.54 13.01 0.10
N LYS A 68 -16.32 12.37 0.99
CA LYS A 68 -17.20 13.05 1.96
C LYS A 68 -16.44 13.77 3.07
N GLN A 69 -15.17 13.43 3.33
CA GLN A 69 -14.39 14.03 4.40
C GLN A 69 -13.62 15.27 3.91
N ALA A 70 -13.75 16.38 4.65
CA ALA A 70 -13.13 17.65 4.29
C ALA A 70 -11.60 17.57 4.20
N PHE A 71 -10.97 16.80 5.09
CA PHE A 71 -9.52 16.59 5.11
C PHE A 71 -9.00 16.03 3.79
N TYR A 72 -9.56 14.92 3.28
CA TYR A 72 -9.10 14.33 2.03
C TYR A 72 -9.37 15.22 0.82
N ARG A 73 -10.48 15.98 0.81
CA ARG A 73 -10.73 16.99 -0.23
C ARG A 73 -9.70 18.11 -0.19
N PHE A 74 -9.34 18.59 1.01
CA PHE A 74 -8.31 19.60 1.19
C PHE A 74 -6.96 19.12 0.64
N ILE A 75 -6.52 17.93 1.04
CA ILE A 75 -5.26 17.34 0.54
C ILE A 75 -5.29 17.19 -0.97
N LYS A 76 -6.38 16.68 -1.55
CA LYS A 76 -6.53 16.56 -3.00
C LYS A 76 -6.41 17.91 -3.72
N MET A 77 -7.09 18.94 -3.21
CA MET A 77 -7.09 20.28 -3.81
C MET A 77 -5.73 20.97 -3.72
N THR A 78 -4.98 20.71 -2.64
CA THR A 78 -3.72 21.41 -2.33
C THR A 78 -2.48 20.54 -2.59
N TYR A 79 -2.64 19.33 -3.12
CA TYR A 79 -1.56 18.37 -3.32
C TYR A 79 -0.37 18.98 -4.11
N THR A 80 -0.66 19.64 -5.23
CA THR A 80 0.36 20.30 -6.05
C THR A 80 1.07 21.43 -5.30
N LEU A 81 0.34 22.18 -4.47
CA LEU A 81 0.92 23.23 -3.63
C LEU A 81 1.88 22.65 -2.59
N HIS A 82 1.50 21.59 -1.89
CA HIS A 82 2.37 20.91 -0.92
C HIS A 82 3.68 20.45 -1.56
N LEU A 83 3.60 19.90 -2.78
CA LEU A 83 4.76 19.45 -3.55
C LEU A 83 5.72 20.59 -3.88
N PHE A 84 5.21 21.70 -4.41
CA PHE A 84 6.02 22.87 -4.74
C PHE A 84 6.63 23.51 -3.49
N VAL A 85 5.84 23.67 -2.43
CA VAL A 85 6.32 24.24 -1.17
C VAL A 85 7.42 23.36 -0.57
N PHE A 86 7.23 22.03 -0.51
CA PHE A 86 8.25 21.12 0.00
C PHE A 86 9.53 21.18 -0.84
N THR A 87 9.41 21.12 -2.18
CA THR A 87 10.56 21.19 -3.10
C THR A 87 11.32 22.51 -2.94
N ALA A 88 10.60 23.63 -2.87
CA ALA A 88 11.19 24.96 -2.68
C ALA A 88 11.91 25.06 -1.33
N LEU A 89 11.32 24.58 -0.24
CA LEU A 89 11.97 24.55 1.07
C LEU A 89 13.25 23.73 1.05
N VAL A 90 13.21 22.52 0.49
CA VAL A 90 14.40 21.66 0.35
C VAL A 90 15.51 22.37 -0.43
N TYR A 91 15.16 23.06 -1.52
CA TYR A 91 16.13 23.85 -2.29
C TYR A 91 16.68 25.04 -1.50
N VAL A 92 15.85 25.77 -0.77
CA VAL A 92 16.30 26.91 0.07
C VAL A 92 17.30 26.45 1.13
N PHE A 93 17.11 25.28 1.73
CA PHE A 93 17.97 24.79 2.81
C PHE A 93 19.26 24.10 2.35
N GLY A 94 19.32 23.54 1.14
CA GLY A 94 20.52 22.80 0.70
C GLY A 94 20.76 22.76 -0.81
N GLY A 95 20.13 23.66 -1.55
CA GLY A 95 20.35 23.86 -2.97
C GLY A 95 20.00 22.65 -3.83
N PHE A 96 20.66 22.58 -4.99
CA PHE A 96 20.40 21.53 -5.97
C PHE A 96 20.76 20.12 -5.47
N THR A 97 21.83 19.99 -4.66
CA THR A 97 22.22 18.70 -4.07
C THR A 97 21.09 18.12 -3.22
N TYR A 98 20.42 18.94 -2.42
CA TYR A 98 19.29 18.48 -1.60
C TYR A 98 18.09 18.12 -2.47
N LEU A 99 17.82 18.87 -3.55
CA LEU A 99 16.79 18.44 -4.51
C LEU A 99 17.09 17.05 -5.08
N VAL A 100 18.31 16.79 -5.50
CA VAL A 100 18.67 15.47 -6.06
C VAL A 100 18.45 14.37 -5.03
N TRP A 101 18.96 14.52 -3.81
CA TRP A 101 18.94 13.42 -2.83
C TRP A 101 17.64 13.32 -2.04
N VAL A 102 17.13 14.44 -1.51
CA VAL A 102 15.95 14.49 -0.63
C VAL A 102 14.66 14.42 -1.43
N VAL A 103 14.65 14.86 -2.70
CA VAL A 103 13.47 14.80 -3.56
C VAL A 103 13.63 13.68 -4.58
N GLY A 104 14.65 13.72 -5.43
CA GLY A 104 14.80 12.76 -6.54
C GLY A 104 15.04 11.32 -6.09
N VAL A 105 16.17 11.08 -5.43
CA VAL A 105 16.62 9.75 -5.03
C VAL A 105 15.68 9.15 -4.00
N SER A 106 15.31 9.89 -2.95
CA SER A 106 14.38 9.41 -1.92
C SER A 106 13.02 8.98 -2.49
N THR A 107 12.45 9.77 -3.41
CA THR A 107 11.18 9.47 -4.07
C THR A 107 11.33 8.21 -4.94
N THR A 108 12.44 8.10 -5.67
CA THR A 108 12.72 6.93 -6.50
C THR A 108 12.80 5.67 -5.64
N LEU A 109 13.55 5.71 -4.52
CA LEU A 109 13.65 4.59 -3.58
C LEU A 109 12.30 4.24 -2.95
N LEU A 110 11.50 5.25 -2.58
CA LEU A 110 10.16 5.04 -2.05
C LEU A 110 9.26 4.30 -3.05
N TYR A 111 9.32 4.67 -4.33
CA TYR A 111 8.58 3.95 -5.38
C TYR A 111 9.06 2.52 -5.53
N GLN A 112 10.36 2.30 -5.63
CA GLN A 112 10.90 0.95 -5.73
C GLN A 112 10.42 0.09 -4.55
N CYS A 113 10.49 0.61 -3.32
CA CYS A 113 9.97 -0.09 -2.14
C CYS A 113 8.47 -0.40 -2.24
N THR A 114 7.66 0.56 -2.70
CA THR A 114 6.22 0.36 -2.91
C THR A 114 5.95 -0.70 -3.98
N PHE A 115 6.67 -0.65 -5.09
CA PHE A 115 6.52 -1.55 -6.22
C PHE A 115 6.98 -2.98 -5.92
N LEU A 116 7.91 -3.16 -4.98
CA LEU A 116 8.27 -4.48 -4.46
C LEU A 116 7.08 -5.18 -3.78
N VAL A 117 6.17 -4.45 -3.15
CA VAL A 117 4.95 -5.04 -2.57
C VAL A 117 4.05 -5.59 -3.67
N ASN A 118 3.89 -4.86 -4.77
CA ASN A 118 3.06 -5.30 -5.90
C ASN A 118 3.68 -6.50 -6.63
N SER A 119 5.01 -6.50 -6.82
CA SER A 119 5.69 -7.52 -7.61
C SER A 119 6.25 -8.67 -6.76
N VAL A 120 7.23 -8.39 -5.90
CA VAL A 120 7.91 -9.43 -5.12
C VAL A 120 6.94 -10.12 -4.17
N CYS A 121 6.09 -9.37 -3.45
CA CYS A 121 5.14 -9.99 -2.53
C CYS A 121 3.95 -10.70 -3.22
N HIS A 122 3.87 -10.73 -4.54
CA HIS A 122 2.92 -11.60 -5.27
C HIS A 122 3.60 -12.75 -6.03
N ILE A 123 4.93 -12.79 -6.07
CA ILE A 123 5.67 -13.79 -6.84
C ILE A 123 6.58 -14.63 -5.93
N TRP A 124 7.25 -14.01 -4.96
CA TRP A 124 8.24 -14.66 -4.10
C TRP A 124 8.01 -14.41 -2.62
N GLY A 125 7.96 -15.51 -1.86
CA GLY A 125 7.88 -15.50 -0.41
C GLY A 125 7.10 -16.70 0.12
N ASN A 126 6.66 -16.61 1.36
CA ASN A 126 5.89 -17.64 2.02
C ASN A 126 4.39 -17.33 1.98
N GLN A 127 3.56 -18.29 1.58
CA GLN A 127 2.10 -18.17 1.67
C GLN A 127 1.61 -18.89 2.93
N ALA A 128 1.46 -18.16 4.02
CA ALA A 128 0.99 -18.71 5.29
C ALA A 128 -0.52 -19.04 5.28
N TRP A 129 -1.27 -18.37 4.41
CA TRP A 129 -2.72 -18.46 4.29
C TRP A 129 -3.11 -18.70 2.83
N ASN A 130 -3.92 -19.72 2.60
CA ASN A 130 -4.51 -19.96 1.28
C ASN A 130 -5.84 -19.21 1.18
N ASN A 131 -5.80 -18.04 0.56
CA ASN A 131 -6.92 -17.14 0.29
C ASN A 131 -7.27 -17.04 -1.21
N GLY A 132 -6.62 -17.84 -2.06
CA GLY A 132 -6.92 -17.94 -3.49
C GLY A 132 -6.21 -16.92 -4.38
N ASP A 133 -5.43 -16.01 -3.80
CA ASP A 133 -4.53 -15.12 -4.52
C ASP A 133 -3.08 -15.62 -4.45
N LEU A 134 -2.18 -14.90 -5.11
CA LEU A 134 -0.75 -15.14 -5.22
C LEU A 134 0.06 -14.40 -4.15
N SER A 135 -0.58 -13.70 -3.22
CA SER A 135 0.09 -12.92 -2.18
C SER A 135 1.00 -13.80 -1.31
N LYS A 136 2.18 -13.27 -0.99
CA LYS A 136 3.26 -13.92 -0.22
C LYS A 136 3.79 -12.96 0.84
N ASN A 137 4.09 -13.52 2.00
CA ASN A 137 4.89 -12.86 3.04
C ASN A 137 6.37 -12.87 2.65
N ASN A 138 7.01 -11.71 2.69
CA ASN A 138 8.41 -11.52 2.39
C ASN A 138 9.07 -10.61 3.45
N TRP A 139 9.95 -11.18 4.26
CA TRP A 139 10.49 -10.53 5.45
C TRP A 139 11.42 -9.35 5.15
N TRP A 140 12.21 -9.42 4.07
CA TRP A 140 13.13 -8.34 3.73
C TRP A 140 12.39 -7.20 3.04
N VAL A 141 11.35 -7.50 2.26
CA VAL A 141 10.42 -6.47 1.76
C VAL A 141 9.76 -5.79 2.95
N ALA A 142 9.27 -6.55 3.94
CA ALA A 142 8.64 -6.00 5.13
C ALA A 142 9.57 -5.05 5.91
N LEU A 143 10.88 -5.32 5.92
CA LEU A 143 11.86 -4.44 6.55
C LEU A 143 11.95 -3.07 5.85
N VAL A 144 12.02 -3.06 4.51
CA VAL A 144 12.17 -1.82 3.74
C VAL A 144 10.85 -1.08 3.51
N THR A 145 9.71 -1.78 3.66
CA THR A 145 8.35 -1.22 3.50
C THR A 145 7.62 -1.03 4.83
N PHE A 146 8.32 -1.11 5.95
CA PHE A 146 7.77 -0.89 7.29
C PHE A 146 6.60 -1.80 7.68
N GLY A 147 6.58 -3.02 7.16
CA GLY A 147 5.62 -4.08 7.50
C GLY A 147 4.76 -4.56 6.34
N GLU A 148 4.66 -3.79 5.24
CA GLU A 148 3.79 -4.12 4.09
C GLU A 148 4.19 -5.44 3.41
N GLY A 149 5.45 -5.88 3.58
CA GLY A 149 5.91 -7.17 3.06
C GLY A 149 5.27 -8.40 3.72
N TRP A 150 4.55 -8.26 4.84
CA TRP A 150 3.65 -9.31 5.35
C TRP A 150 2.34 -9.36 4.54
N HIS A 151 2.49 -9.43 3.22
CA HIS A 151 1.44 -9.14 2.27
C HIS A 151 0.38 -10.23 2.22
N ASN A 152 0.75 -11.50 2.39
CA ASN A 152 -0.23 -12.57 2.47
C ASN A 152 -1.10 -12.46 3.73
N ASN A 153 -0.53 -12.03 4.85
CA ASN A 153 -1.33 -11.73 6.03
C ASN A 153 -2.30 -10.56 5.77
N HIS A 154 -1.79 -9.50 5.12
CA HIS A 154 -2.57 -8.33 4.75
C HIS A 154 -3.76 -8.69 3.86
N HIS A 155 -3.53 -9.43 2.77
CA HIS A 155 -4.60 -9.86 1.85
C HIS A 155 -5.68 -10.72 2.52
N VAL A 156 -5.33 -11.50 3.55
CA VAL A 156 -6.30 -12.30 4.30
C VAL A 156 -7.12 -11.44 5.26
N PHE A 157 -6.49 -10.42 5.84
CA PHE A 157 -7.04 -9.55 6.88
C PHE A 157 -6.94 -8.07 6.48
N GLU A 158 -7.39 -7.71 5.29
CA GLU A 158 -7.20 -6.38 4.68
C GLU A 158 -7.78 -5.21 5.50
N TYR A 159 -8.72 -5.50 6.41
CA TYR A 159 -9.32 -4.54 7.34
C TYR A 159 -8.50 -4.31 8.61
N SER A 160 -7.47 -5.13 8.85
CA SER A 160 -6.61 -5.08 10.03
C SER A 160 -5.69 -3.87 9.96
N ALA A 161 -5.56 -3.15 11.06
CA ALA A 161 -4.55 -2.09 11.21
C ALA A 161 -3.12 -2.65 11.38
N ARG A 162 -2.96 -3.97 11.40
CA ARG A 162 -1.70 -4.69 11.64
C ARG A 162 -1.48 -5.71 10.54
N TYR A 163 -0.32 -5.65 9.88
CA TYR A 163 0.08 -6.63 8.85
C TYR A 163 0.67 -7.89 9.47
N ARG A 164 1.38 -7.77 10.60
CA ARG A 164 1.87 -8.97 11.27
C ARG A 164 0.75 -9.79 11.90
N VAL A 165 0.92 -11.10 11.82
CA VAL A 165 0.11 -12.08 12.56
C VAL A 165 0.96 -12.76 13.62
N GLU A 166 2.21 -13.08 13.29
CA GLU A 166 3.15 -13.69 14.22
C GLU A 166 3.89 -12.65 15.05
N TRP A 167 4.32 -13.03 16.26
CA TRP A 167 4.96 -12.11 17.20
C TRP A 167 6.33 -11.61 16.73
N TRP A 168 7.06 -12.42 15.94
CA TRP A 168 8.42 -12.13 15.45
C TRP A 168 8.44 -11.26 14.17
N GLN A 169 7.30 -11.09 13.52
CA GLN A 169 7.17 -10.29 12.30
C GLN A 169 7.25 -8.79 12.66
N ILE A 170 8.31 -8.10 12.22
CA ILE A 170 8.49 -6.67 12.47
C ILE A 170 7.50 -5.87 11.63
N ASP A 171 6.75 -4.98 12.28
CA ASP A 171 5.68 -4.18 11.65
C ASP A 171 5.72 -2.76 12.24
N VAL A 172 6.51 -1.89 11.61
CA VAL A 172 6.75 -0.52 12.05
C VAL A 172 5.50 0.35 11.89
N GLY A 173 4.71 0.09 10.84
CA GLY A 173 3.40 0.71 10.66
C GLY A 173 2.48 0.46 11.86
N TRP A 174 2.38 -0.79 12.31
CA TRP A 174 1.62 -1.13 13.51
C TRP A 174 2.16 -0.46 14.76
N TYR A 175 3.48 -0.45 14.98
CA TYR A 175 4.04 0.19 16.18
C TYR A 175 3.68 1.67 16.22
N THR A 176 3.66 2.33 15.06
CA THR A 176 3.21 3.72 14.92
C THR A 176 1.72 3.87 15.27
N ILE A 177 0.84 3.03 14.71
CA ILE A 177 -0.59 3.05 15.01
C ILE A 177 -0.84 2.79 16.50
N ARG A 178 -0.11 1.86 17.11
CA ARG A 178 -0.23 1.58 18.54
C ARG A 178 0.22 2.71 19.43
N PHE A 179 1.31 3.38 19.05
CA PHE A 179 1.72 4.59 19.75
C PHE A 179 0.60 5.64 19.70
N LEU A 180 0.03 5.89 18.51
CA LEU A 180 -1.09 6.83 18.33
C LEU A 180 -2.35 6.42 19.11
N GLU A 181 -2.63 5.11 19.21
CA GLU A 181 -3.74 4.59 20.00
C GLU A 181 -3.54 4.82 21.50
N VAL A 182 -2.32 4.56 22.00
CA VAL A 182 -1.97 4.76 23.42
C VAL A 182 -2.08 6.22 23.83
N VAL A 183 -1.68 7.16 22.96
CA VAL A 183 -1.81 8.61 23.24
C VAL A 183 -3.20 9.17 22.91
N GLY A 184 -4.15 8.34 22.47
CA GLY A 184 -5.54 8.73 22.21
C GLY A 184 -5.80 9.44 20.88
N LEU A 185 -4.83 9.44 19.95
CA LEU A 185 -4.96 10.03 18.60
C LEU A 185 -5.56 9.06 17.57
N ALA A 186 -5.39 7.76 17.77
CA ALA A 186 -6.06 6.72 16.98
C ALA A 186 -7.13 6.03 17.82
N THR A 187 -8.32 5.89 17.26
CA THR A 187 -9.46 5.21 17.92
C THR A 187 -10.06 4.20 16.95
N ASN A 188 -10.85 3.24 17.48
CA ASN A 188 -11.49 2.19 16.66
C ASN A 188 -10.50 1.36 15.83
N VAL A 189 -9.31 1.08 16.38
CA VAL A 189 -8.28 0.24 15.75
C VAL A 189 -8.81 -1.18 15.61
N LYS A 190 -8.83 -1.71 14.38
CA LYS A 190 -9.35 -3.05 14.08
C LYS A 190 -8.24 -4.08 13.97
N LEU A 191 -8.47 -5.25 14.57
CA LEU A 191 -7.58 -6.41 14.51
C LEU A 191 -8.39 -7.68 14.21
N PRO A 192 -7.76 -8.71 13.60
CA PRO A 192 -8.40 -10.00 13.44
C PRO A 192 -8.58 -10.69 14.80
N THR A 193 -9.80 -11.15 15.07
CA THR A 193 -10.11 -11.98 16.24
C THR A 193 -9.54 -13.38 16.07
N GLU A 194 -9.29 -14.09 17.18
CA GLU A 194 -8.83 -15.49 17.11
C GLU A 194 -9.84 -16.38 16.37
N ALA A 195 -11.14 -16.15 16.54
CA ALA A 195 -12.18 -16.84 15.78
C ALA A 195 -12.07 -16.59 14.26
N HIS A 196 -11.78 -15.36 13.84
CA HIS A 196 -11.56 -15.04 12.42
C HIS A 196 -10.30 -15.73 11.87
N LYS A 197 -9.21 -15.75 12.64
CA LYS A 197 -7.98 -16.46 12.24
C LYS A 197 -8.24 -17.95 12.07
N LEU A 198 -8.87 -18.59 13.06
CA LEU A 198 -9.22 -20.02 13.01
C LEU A 198 -10.09 -20.34 11.79
N LYS A 199 -11.11 -19.53 11.51
CA LYS A 199 -11.98 -19.71 10.33
C LYS A 199 -11.18 -19.69 9.03
N LYS A 200 -10.22 -18.76 8.89
CA LYS A 200 -9.34 -18.69 7.72
C LYS A 200 -8.37 -19.87 7.65
N SER A 201 -7.79 -20.30 8.78
CA SER A 201 -6.91 -21.47 8.82
C SER A 201 -7.61 -22.75 8.35
N VAL A 202 -8.84 -22.99 8.84
CA VAL A 202 -9.64 -24.18 8.44
C VAL A 202 -9.98 -24.14 6.95
N ALA A 203 -10.38 -22.97 6.43
CA ALA A 203 -10.65 -22.81 5.00
C ALA A 203 -9.39 -23.09 4.15
N SER A 204 -8.22 -22.65 4.61
CA SER A 204 -6.95 -22.93 3.94
C SER A 204 -6.60 -24.42 3.94
N LEU A 205 -6.84 -25.15 5.04
CA LEU A 205 -6.56 -26.58 5.14
C LEU A 205 -7.48 -27.44 4.26
N ASN A 206 -8.76 -27.10 4.20
CA ASN A 206 -9.76 -27.87 3.43
C ASN A 206 -9.56 -27.79 1.91
N LYS A 207 -8.77 -26.83 1.41
CA LYS A 207 -8.47 -26.68 -0.02
C LYS A 207 -7.33 -27.59 -0.51
N PHE A 208 -6.67 -28.31 0.40
CA PHE A 208 -5.62 -29.30 0.11
C PHE A 208 -6.12 -30.75 0.18
N LYS A 209 -7.43 -30.97 0.31
CA LYS A 209 -8.09 -32.28 0.14
C LYS A 209 -8.85 -32.29 -1.18
#